data_AF-A0A925N9H1-F1
#
_entry.id   AF-A0A925N9H1-F1
#
_cell.length_a   1.000
_cell.length_b   1.000
_cell.length_c   1.000
_cell.angle_alpha   90.00
_cell.angle_beta   90.00
_cell.angle_gamma   90.00
#
_symmetry.space_group_name_H-M   'P 1'
#
loop_
_entity.id
_entity.type
_entity.pdbx_description
1 polymer ?
#
loop_
_entity_poly.entity_id
_entity_poly.type
_entity_poly.pdbx_seq_one_letter_code
_entity_poly.pdbx_strand_id
1 'polypeptide(L)' 'TPPRHGARVSQSLGAKARHVVVPHAGHGVMSLGCMPEVMQRFFDADDDAAALAVDVRCVQSLPRPPVFQPLKPQARP' A
#
# COMPACT_ATOMS: atom_id res chain seq x y z
N THR A 1 -6.22 4.31 -8.91
CA THR A 1 -5.90 3.54 -10.12
C THR A 1 -6.42 2.14 -9.96
N PRO A 2 -7.34 1.64 -10.80
CA PRO A 2 -7.84 0.27 -10.68
C PRO A 2 -6.71 -0.78 -10.75
N PRO A 3 -6.72 -1.84 -9.92
CA PRO A 3 -5.62 -2.83 -9.83
C PRO A 3 -5.22 -3.49 -11.16
N ARG A 4 -6.18 -3.69 -12.07
CA ARG A 4 -5.93 -4.25 -13.41
C ARG A 4 -4.88 -3.47 -14.21
N HIS A 5 -4.77 -2.16 -13.99
CA HIS A 5 -3.79 -1.34 -14.71
C HIS A 5 -2.37 -1.59 -14.17
N GLY A 6 -2.22 -1.73 -12.85
CA GLY A 6 -0.95 -2.12 -12.24
C GLY A 6 -0.51 -3.53 -12.65
N ALA A 7 -1.46 -4.48 -12.73
CA ALA A 7 -1.18 -5.82 -13.21
C ALA A 7 -0.63 -5.83 -14.65
N ARG A 8 -1.22 -5.04 -15.56
CA ARG A 8 -0.74 -4.91 -16.94
C ARG A 8 0.67 -4.30 -17.01
N VAL A 9 0.92 -3.24 -16.24
CA VAL A 9 2.24 -2.60 -16.17
C VAL A 9 3.29 -3.58 -15.64
N SER A 10 2.98 -4.33 -14.59
CA SER A 10 3.88 -5.35 -14.03
C SER A 10 4.25 -6.42 -15.04
N GLN A 11 3.31 -6.85 -15.90
CA GLN A 11 3.62 -7.80 -16.97
C GLN A 11 4.59 -7.21 -18.00
N SER A 12 4.40 -5.96 -18.39
CA SER A 12 5.28 -5.27 -19.34
C SER A 12 6.68 -4.99 -18.79
N LEU A 13 6.80 -4.75 -17.47
CA LEU A 13 8.08 -4.53 -16.80
C LEU A 13 8.86 -5.83 -16.50
N GLY A 14 8.18 -6.98 -16.53
CA GLY A 14 8.81 -8.30 -16.42
C GLY A 14 9.10 -8.75 -14.99
N ALA A 15 10.01 -9.72 -14.85
CA ALA A 15 10.18 -10.53 -13.64
C ALA A 15 10.63 -9.74 -12.39
N LYS A 16 11.22 -8.55 -12.56
CA LYS A 16 11.66 -7.69 -11.45
C LYS A 16 10.57 -6.73 -10.96
N ALA A 17 9.40 -6.71 -11.58
CA ALA A 17 8.29 -5.88 -11.13
C ALA A 17 7.47 -6.58 -10.05
N ARG A 18 7.15 -5.85 -8.98
CA ARG A 18 6.19 -6.29 -7.96
C ARG A 18 4.93 -5.45 -7.95
N HIS A 19 3.80 -6.13 -8.10
CA HIS A 19 2.47 -5.53 -8.02
C HIS A 19 1.82 -5.89 -6.68
N VAL A 20 1.65 -4.88 -5.82
CA VAL A 20 1.02 -5.00 -4.50
C VAL A 20 -0.29 -4.23 -4.51
N VAL A 21 -1.37 -4.87 -4.04
CA VAL A 21 -2.70 -4.26 -3.93
C VAL A 21 -3.05 -4.07 -2.46
N VAL A 22 -3.49 -2.86 -2.10
CA VAL A 22 -4.08 -2.57 -0.79
C VAL A 22 -5.61 -2.67 -0.94
N PRO A 23 -6.28 -3.74 -0.45
CA PRO A 23 -7.64 -4.08 -0.86
C PRO A 23 -8.71 -3.03 -0.54
N HIS A 24 -8.46 -2.21 0.47
CA HIS A 24 -9.44 -1.32 1.08
C HIS A 24 -9.15 0.17 0.85
N ALA A 25 -8.15 0.49 0.02
CA ALA A 25 -7.68 1.86 -0.18
C ALA A 25 -7.99 2.41 -1.58
N GLY A 26 -8.07 3.74 -1.64
CA GLY A 26 -8.21 4.51 -2.88
C GLY A 26 -6.86 4.94 -3.47
N HIS A 27 -6.76 6.17 -3.96
CA HIS A 27 -5.49 6.75 -4.41
C HIS A 27 -4.58 7.10 -3.23
N GLY A 28 -3.26 7.15 -3.48
CA GLY A 28 -2.28 7.57 -2.47
C GLY A 28 -1.98 6.50 -1.42
N VAL A 29 -1.82 5.24 -1.83
CA VAL A 29 -1.62 4.12 -0.89
C VAL A 29 -0.25 4.09 -0.21
N MET A 30 0.74 4.81 -0.73
CA MET A 30 2.13 4.77 -0.27
C MET A 30 2.29 5.19 1.21
N SER A 31 1.45 6.10 1.71
CA SER A 31 1.52 6.59 3.09
C SER A 31 0.64 5.81 4.08
N LEU A 32 -0.07 4.77 3.62
CA LEU A 32 -1.07 4.07 4.45
C LEU A 32 -0.45 2.94 5.26
N GLY A 33 -0.66 2.96 6.58
CA GLY A 33 -0.33 1.88 7.49
C GLY A 33 1.13 1.42 7.35
N CYS A 34 1.34 0.15 6.97
CA CYS A 34 2.67 -0.44 6.82
C CYS A 34 3.39 -0.08 5.51
N MET A 35 2.74 0.59 4.56
CA MET A 35 3.33 0.87 3.25
C MET A 35 4.64 1.69 3.30
N PRO A 36 4.81 2.70 4.18
CA PRO A 36 6.08 3.40 4.33
C PRO A 36 7.27 2.48 4.63
N GLU A 37 7.09 1.52 5.54
CA GLU A 37 8.12 0.55 5.92
C GLU A 37 8.40 -0.46 4.79
N VAL A 38 7.36 -0.94 4.11
CA VAL A 38 7.50 -1.82 2.93
C VAL A 38 8.34 -1.14 1.85
N MET A 39 8.08 0.14 1.56
CA MET A 39 8.83 0.89 0.55
C MET A 39 10.27 1.15 0.97
N GLN A 40 10.49 1.53 2.23
CA GLN A 40 11.85 1.72 2.75
C GLN A 40 12.66 0.42 2.64
N ARG A 41 12.12 -0.72 3.05
CA ARG A 41 12.78 -2.03 2.88
C ARG A 41 13.03 -2.42 1.43
N PHE A 42 12.14 -2.02 0.51
CA PHE A 42 12.33 -2.27 -0.92
C PHE A 42 13.48 -1.44 -1.49
N PHE A 43 13.58 -0.15 -1.11
CA PHE A 43 14.63 0.74 -1.60
C PHE A 43 15.99 0.46 -0.95
N ASP A 44 16.00 0.06 0.32
CA ASP A 44 17.23 -0.21 1.08
C ASP A 44 17.75 -1.64 0.90
N ALA A 45 17.09 -2.47 0.08
CA ALA A 45 17.54 -3.83 -0.20
C ALA A 45 18.88 -3.82 -0.94
N ASP A 46 19.82 -4.66 -0.50
CA ASP A 46 21.18 -4.72 -1.07
C ASP A 46 21.22 -5.19 -2.53
N ASP A 47 20.26 -6.02 -2.93
CA ASP A 47 20.13 -6.53 -4.28
C ASP A 47 18.66 -6.76 -4.71
N ASP A 48 18.47 -7.07 -5.98
CA ASP A 48 17.15 -7.31 -6.56
C ASP A 48 16.43 -8.50 -5.90
N ALA A 49 17.15 -9.53 -5.47
CA ALA A 49 16.53 -10.71 -4.88
C ALA A 49 15.94 -10.39 -3.50
N ALA A 50 16.68 -9.64 -2.67
CA ALA A 50 16.20 -9.09 -1.42
C ALA A 50 15.04 -8.11 -1.64
N ALA A 51 15.16 -7.23 -2.64
CA ALA A 51 14.10 -6.30 -3.02
C ALA A 51 12.83 -7.02 -3.48
N LEU A 52 12.93 -8.21 -4.09
CA LEU A 52 11.79 -9.05 -4.48
C LEU A 52 11.23 -9.91 -3.34
N ALA A 53 11.96 -10.06 -2.24
CA ALA A 53 11.58 -10.86 -1.07
C ALA A 53 10.94 -10.07 0.09
N VAL A 54 11.01 -8.73 0.12
CA VAL A 54 10.34 -7.87 1.13
C VAL A 54 8.90 -8.35 1.42
N ASP A 55 8.56 -8.59 2.68
CA ASP A 55 7.22 -9.04 3.06
C ASP A 55 6.19 -7.90 2.91
N VAL A 56 5.06 -8.21 2.26
CA VAL A 56 3.95 -7.28 2.02
C VAL A 56 2.64 -7.75 2.62
N ARG A 57 2.61 -8.87 3.36
CA ARG A 57 1.36 -9.47 3.89
C ARG A 57 0.58 -8.52 4.80
N CYS A 58 1.25 -7.55 5.42
CA CYS A 58 0.63 -6.52 6.25
C CYS A 58 -0.50 -5.75 5.53
N VAL A 59 -0.45 -5.62 4.20
CA VAL A 59 -1.47 -4.89 3.43
C VAL A 59 -2.86 -5.52 3.51
N GLN A 60 -2.93 -6.83 3.82
CA GLN A 60 -4.19 -7.57 3.95
C GLN A 60 -4.94 -7.18 5.23
N SER A 61 -4.23 -6.68 6.24
CA SER A 61 -4.79 -6.27 7.53
C SER A 61 -5.19 -4.80 7.59
N LEU A 62 -4.92 -4.01 6.54
CA LEU A 62 -5.25 -2.58 6.51
C LEU A 62 -6.77 -2.39 6.46
N PRO A 63 -7.38 -1.71 7.43
CA PRO A 63 -8.83 -1.56 7.51
C PRO A 63 -9.36 -0.64 6.40
N ARG A 64 -10.65 -0.78 6.09
CA ARG A 64 -11.38 0.22 5.30
C ARG A 64 -11.40 1.56 6.04
N PRO A 65 -11.23 2.69 5.34
CA PRO A 65 -11.47 4.00 5.92
C PRO A 65 -12.84 4.04 6.59
N PRO A 66 -12.96 4.63 7.80
CA PRO A 66 -14.24 4.79 8.45
C PRO A 66 -15.13 5.71 7.60
N VAL A 67 -16.45 5.60 7.81
CA VAL A 67 -17.37 6.59 7.27
C VAL A 67 -17.03 7.97 7.82
N PHE A 68 -17.22 9.01 7.01
CA PHE A 68 -17.09 10.37 7.49
C PHE A 68 -18.05 10.59 8.66
N GLN A 69 -17.52 11.09 9.78
CA GLN A 69 -18.32 11.55 10.90
C GLN A 69 -18.13 13.07 11.03
N PRO A 70 -19.21 13.86 11.10
CA PRO A 70 -19.09 15.28 11.38
C PRO A 70 -18.44 15.48 12.76
N LEU A 71 -17.74 16.60 12.92
CA LEU A 71 -17.20 17.00 14.21
C LEU A 71 -18.35 17.04 15.22
N LYS A 72 -18.19 16.32 16.34
CA LYS A 72 -19.14 16.39 17.44
C LYS A 72 -19.04 17.80 18.04
N PRO A 73 -20.16 18.51 18.28
CA PRO A 73 -20.13 19.75 19.05
C PRO A 73 -19.42 19.49 20.37
N GLN A 74 -18.45 20.31 20.73
CA GLN A 74 -17.87 20.23 22.07
C GLN A 74 -18.98 20.46 23.10
N ALA A 75 -19.08 19.59 24.10
CA ALA A 75 -20.00 19.82 25.21
C ALA A 75 -19.60 21.13 25.90
N ARG A 76 -20.50 22.12 25.88
CA ARG A 76 -20.33 23.33 26.67
C ARG A 76 -20.50 22.93 28.15
N PRO A 77 -19.61 23.34 29.06
CA PRO A 77 -19.78 23.10 30.49
C PRO A 77 -21.07 23.71 31.02
#